data_AF-A0A941U0E9-F1
#
_entry.id   AF-A0A941U0E9-F1
#
_cell.length_a   1.000
_cell.length_b   1.000
_cell.length_c   1.000
_cell.angle_alpha   90.00
_cell.angle_beta   90.00
_cell.angle_gamma   90.00
#
_symmetry.space_group_name_H-M   'P 1'
#
loop_
_entity.id
_entity.type
_entity.pdbx_description
1 polymer ?
#
loop_
_entity_poly.entity_id
_entity_poly.type
_entity_poly.pdbx_seq_one_letter_code
_entity_poly.pdbx_strand_id
1 'polypeptide(L)'
;RALYDYARAGVEIERRPRPVRIDAIDVVGWQPPLLVIDVRCSKGTYIRTLAEDIGRALGCGAHLAALRRTGSGALRVDDAVTVEALQALDDAGRLALLHPPDLLLAGWPECRLPADEAARFLTGLRRRIDAADAPQVRVYGPQHEALLGAAHITAGELIPDRLLSPAEVQALCP
;
A
#
# COMPACT_ATOMS: atom_id res chain seq x y z
N ARG A 1 6.42 -16.36 -17.34
CA ARG A 1 5.32 -17.21 -16.83
C ARG A 1 5.27 -17.08 -15.32
N ALA A 2 4.09 -17.16 -14.72
CA ALA A 2 3.97 -17.09 -13.28
C ALA A 2 4.54 -18.36 -12.64
N LEU A 3 5.09 -18.28 -11.43
CA LEU A 3 5.70 -19.44 -10.77
C LEU A 3 4.71 -20.58 -10.52
N TYR A 4 3.40 -20.30 -10.43
CA TYR A 4 2.39 -21.34 -10.28
C TYR A 4 2.25 -22.21 -11.55
N ASP A 5 2.58 -21.68 -12.73
CA ASP A 5 2.50 -22.41 -13.99
C ASP A 5 3.49 -23.59 -13.99
N TYR A 6 4.71 -23.36 -13.50
CA TYR A 6 5.76 -24.37 -13.40
C TYR A 6 5.45 -25.41 -12.33
N ALA A 7 4.94 -25.00 -11.18
CA ALA A 7 4.52 -25.92 -10.13
C ALA A 7 3.41 -26.89 -10.62
N ARG A 8 2.43 -26.39 -11.39
CA ARG A 8 1.39 -27.25 -12.00
C ARG A 8 1.93 -28.19 -13.07
N ALA A 9 3.03 -27.82 -13.72
CA ALA A 9 3.73 -28.67 -14.69
C ALA A 9 4.71 -29.65 -14.02
N GLY A 10 4.77 -29.71 -12.68
CA GLY A 10 5.73 -30.53 -11.93
C GLY A 10 7.18 -30.05 -12.04
N VAL A 11 7.40 -28.84 -12.56
CA VAL A 11 8.73 -28.24 -12.69
C VAL A 11 9.03 -27.43 -11.45
N GLU A 12 9.95 -27.93 -10.64
CA GLU A 12 10.45 -27.20 -9.47
C GLU A 12 11.46 -26.14 -9.93
N ILE A 13 11.22 -24.88 -9.54
CA ILE A 13 12.14 -23.78 -9.79
C ILE A 13 12.71 -23.34 -8.45
N GLU A 14 14.04 -23.32 -8.37
CA GLU A 14 14.75 -22.81 -7.21
C GLU A 14 14.37 -21.35 -6.94
N ARG A 15 13.89 -21.10 -5.72
CA ARG A 15 13.45 -19.76 -5.30
C ARG A 15 14.57 -19.11 -4.52
N ARG A 16 15.10 -18.02 -5.05
CA ARG A 16 16.01 -17.18 -4.28
C ARG A 16 15.28 -16.64 -3.04
N PRO A 17 15.85 -16.79 -1.83
CA PRO A 17 15.29 -16.19 -0.63
C PRO A 17 15.11 -14.68 -0.82
N ARG A 18 14.01 -14.15 -0.29
CA ARG A 18 13.76 -12.71 -0.28
C ARG A 18 13.79 -12.22 1.16
N PRO A 19 14.53 -11.14 1.47
CA PRO A 19 14.49 -10.56 2.80
C PRO A 19 13.07 -10.06 3.07
N VAL A 20 12.51 -10.51 4.19
CA VAL A 20 11.25 -10.04 4.75
C VAL A 20 11.48 -9.68 6.20
N ARG A 21 10.64 -8.81 6.75
CA ARG A 21 10.68 -8.41 8.15
C ARG A 21 9.38 -8.81 8.82
N ILE A 22 9.48 -9.49 9.96
CA ILE A 22 8.38 -9.69 10.89
C ILE A 22 8.51 -8.60 11.94
N ASP A 23 7.57 -7.67 11.98
CA ASP A 23 7.55 -6.57 12.93
C ASP A 23 6.94 -7.01 14.28
N ALA A 24 5.96 -7.93 14.26
CA ALA A 24 5.40 -8.57 15.44
C ALA A 24 4.75 -9.92 15.09
N ILE A 25 4.76 -10.85 16.06
CA ILE A 25 4.02 -12.12 16.00
C ILE A 25 3.46 -12.43 17.38
N ASP A 26 2.14 -12.60 17.46
CA ASP A 26 1.42 -12.81 18.71
C ASP A 26 0.58 -14.08 18.60
N VAL A 27 0.61 -14.94 19.62
CA VAL A 27 -0.29 -16.10 19.70
C VAL A 27 -1.64 -15.63 20.23
N VAL A 28 -2.67 -15.71 19.39
CA VAL A 28 -4.03 -15.24 19.73
C VAL A 28 -4.98 -16.39 20.08
N GLY A 29 -4.59 -17.62 19.79
CA GLY A 29 -5.37 -18.79 20.15
C GLY A 29 -4.62 -20.10 19.94
N TRP A 30 -4.91 -21.08 20.79
CA TRP A 30 -4.35 -22.42 20.69
C TRP A 30 -5.41 -23.45 21.07
N GLN A 31 -5.80 -24.26 20.09
CA GLN A 31 -6.72 -25.38 20.24
C GLN A 31 -6.17 -26.52 19.39
N PRO A 32 -5.26 -27.36 19.94
CA PRO A 32 -4.60 -28.41 19.18
C PRO A 32 -5.58 -29.19 18.29
N PRO A 33 -5.26 -29.40 17.00
CA PRO A 33 -3.98 -29.10 16.35
C PRO A 33 -3.85 -27.67 15.78
N LEU A 34 -4.76 -26.75 16.10
CA LEU A 34 -4.82 -25.39 15.54
C LEU A 34 -4.09 -24.35 16.40
N LEU A 35 -3.11 -23.68 15.80
CA LEU A 35 -2.50 -22.45 16.30
C LEU A 35 -3.00 -21.27 15.49
N VAL A 36 -3.44 -20.22 16.18
CA VAL A 36 -3.80 -18.94 15.57
C VAL A 36 -2.78 -17.90 16.02
N ILE A 37 -2.14 -17.27 15.03
CA ILE A 37 -1.19 -16.18 15.22
C ILE A 37 -1.69 -14.92 14.52
N ASP A 38 -1.44 -13.77 15.14
CA ASP A 38 -1.50 -12.48 14.48
C ASP A 38 -0.08 -12.06 14.08
N VAL A 39 0.08 -11.52 12.88
CA VAL A 39 1.40 -11.24 12.29
C VAL A 39 1.39 -9.87 11.63
N ARG A 40 2.28 -9.00 12.10
CA ARG A 40 2.61 -7.74 11.43
C ARG A 40 3.94 -7.92 10.70
N CYS A 41 3.95 -7.68 9.40
CA CYS A 41 5.10 -7.97 8.56
C CYS A 41 5.23 -7.03 7.37
N SER A 42 6.42 -6.96 6.79
CA SER A 42 6.69 -6.22 5.56
C SER A 42 5.96 -6.82 4.34
N LYS A 43 5.86 -6.03 3.26
CA LYS A 43 5.36 -6.50 1.97
C LYS A 43 6.12 -7.73 1.46
N GLY A 44 5.43 -8.60 0.74
CA GLY A 44 6.03 -9.80 0.13
C GLY A 44 6.24 -10.98 1.09
N THR A 45 5.80 -10.87 2.34
CA THR A 45 5.83 -11.99 3.30
C THR A 45 4.82 -13.06 2.90
N TYR A 46 5.28 -14.30 2.76
CA TYR A 46 4.43 -15.45 2.49
C TYR A 46 4.07 -16.13 3.81
N ILE A 47 2.87 -15.83 4.35
CA ILE A 47 2.40 -16.41 5.62
C ILE A 47 2.35 -17.95 5.58
N ARG A 48 2.14 -18.55 4.41
CA ARG A 48 2.23 -20.01 4.21
C ARG A 48 3.63 -20.55 4.54
N THR A 49 4.67 -19.93 3.99
CA THR A 49 6.06 -20.31 4.26
C THR A 49 6.42 -20.05 5.72
N LEU A 50 5.94 -18.95 6.30
CA LEU A 50 6.11 -18.69 7.73
C LEU A 50 5.51 -19.81 8.59
N ALA A 51 4.31 -20.28 8.27
CA ALA A 51 3.69 -21.41 8.98
C ALA A 51 4.51 -22.69 8.85
N GLU A 52 4.97 -23.02 7.63
CA GLU A 52 5.85 -24.18 7.38
C GLU A 52 7.16 -24.09 8.19
N ASP A 53 7.80 -22.91 8.23
CA ASP A 53 9.04 -22.69 8.95
C ASP A 53 8.85 -22.79 10.47
N ILE A 54 7.73 -22.25 11.01
CA ILE A 54 7.36 -22.42 12.42
C ILE A 54 7.15 -23.90 12.74
N GLY A 55 6.38 -24.62 11.90
CA GLY A 55 6.13 -26.04 12.09
C GLY A 55 7.39 -26.90 12.00
N ARG A 56 8.32 -26.54 11.09
CA ARG A 56 9.64 -27.18 10.98
C ARG A 56 10.47 -26.94 12.24
N ALA A 57 10.49 -25.70 12.74
CA ALA A 57 11.20 -25.35 13.97
C ALA A 57 10.64 -26.08 15.20
N LEU A 58 9.33 -26.33 15.24
CA LEU A 58 8.67 -27.11 16.29
C LEU A 58 8.81 -28.63 16.12
N GLY A 59 9.29 -29.12 14.97
CA GLY A 59 9.53 -30.54 14.70
C GLY A 59 8.28 -31.36 14.34
N CYS A 60 7.11 -30.74 14.23
CA CYS A 60 5.86 -31.43 13.87
C CYS A 60 5.38 -31.15 12.44
N GLY A 61 5.95 -30.12 11.79
CA GLY A 61 5.41 -29.55 10.56
C GLY A 61 4.13 -28.73 10.81
N ALA A 62 3.84 -27.81 9.90
CA ALA A 62 2.60 -27.04 9.92
C ALA A 62 2.29 -26.54 8.52
N HIS A 63 1.01 -26.25 8.27
CA HIS A 63 0.54 -25.63 7.06
C HIS A 63 -0.55 -24.61 7.40
N LEU A 64 -0.78 -23.67 6.50
CA LEU A 64 -1.79 -22.64 6.68
C LEU A 64 -3.19 -23.26 6.49
N ALA A 65 -3.99 -23.29 7.56
CA ALA A 65 -5.38 -23.76 7.50
C ALA A 65 -6.37 -22.64 7.10
N ALA A 66 -6.16 -21.43 7.60
CA ALA A 66 -6.98 -20.25 7.31
C ALA A 66 -6.12 -18.98 7.35
N LEU A 67 -6.54 -17.95 6.60
CA LEU A 67 -5.87 -16.65 6.60
C LEU A 67 -6.89 -15.54 6.38
N ARG A 68 -6.81 -14.52 7.24
CA ARG A 68 -7.52 -13.26 7.06
C ARG A 68 -6.53 -12.12 7.16
N ARG A 69 -6.46 -11.28 6.12
CA ARG A 69 -5.73 -10.03 6.18
C ARG A 69 -6.57 -9.01 6.94
N THR A 70 -6.08 -8.54 8.08
CA THR A 70 -6.77 -7.58 8.95
C THR A 70 -6.41 -6.13 8.66
N GLY A 71 -5.31 -5.87 7.94
CA GLY A 71 -4.93 -4.54 7.49
C GLY A 71 -3.87 -4.53 6.39
N SER A 72 -3.69 -3.36 5.77
CA SER A 72 -2.65 -3.07 4.77
C SER A 72 -2.30 -1.58 4.80
N GLY A 73 -1.15 -1.24 5.34
CA GLY A 73 -0.79 0.18 5.55
C GLY A 73 -1.78 0.83 6.51
N ALA A 74 -2.39 1.94 6.09
CA ALA A 74 -3.41 2.65 6.87
C ALA A 74 -4.81 2.01 6.81
N LEU A 75 -5.03 1.05 5.90
CA LEU A 75 -6.35 0.43 5.69
C LEU A 75 -6.56 -0.74 6.65
N ARG A 76 -7.74 -0.82 7.27
CA ARG A 76 -8.16 -1.93 8.13
C ARG A 76 -9.34 -2.69 7.52
N VAL A 77 -9.44 -3.98 7.86
CA VAL A 77 -10.57 -4.82 7.43
C VAL A 77 -11.88 -4.41 8.11
N ASP A 78 -11.79 -3.76 9.27
CA ASP A 78 -12.96 -3.29 10.02
C ASP A 78 -13.71 -2.17 9.25
N ASP A 79 -12.99 -1.43 8.41
CA ASP A 79 -13.53 -0.38 7.54
C ASP A 79 -13.91 -0.91 6.15
N ALA A 80 -13.72 -2.20 5.88
CA ALA A 80 -13.94 -2.78 4.57
C ALA A 80 -15.44 -2.96 4.27
N VAL A 81 -15.85 -2.56 3.07
CA VAL A 81 -17.21 -2.78 2.55
C VAL A 81 -17.24 -4.11 1.80
N THR A 82 -18.26 -4.93 2.06
CA THR A 82 -18.43 -6.19 1.33
C THR A 82 -18.85 -5.94 -0.11
N VAL A 83 -18.59 -6.91 -0.99
CA VAL A 83 -18.97 -6.81 -2.40
C VAL A 83 -20.49 -6.67 -2.54
N GLU A 84 -21.24 -7.41 -1.73
CA GLU A 84 -22.71 -7.40 -1.73
C GLU A 84 -23.25 -6.03 -1.30
N ALA A 85 -22.67 -5.42 -0.26
CA ALA A 85 -23.05 -4.09 0.18
C ALA A 85 -22.72 -3.03 -0.89
N LEU A 86 -21.57 -3.14 -1.54
CA LEU A 86 -21.17 -2.23 -2.62
C LEU A 86 -22.09 -2.34 -3.85
N GLN A 87 -22.54 -3.55 -4.18
CA GLN A 87 -23.46 -3.81 -5.28
C GLN A 87 -24.86 -3.24 -5.04
N ALA A 88 -25.30 -3.18 -3.78
CA ALA A 88 -26.59 -2.64 -3.39
C ALA A 88 -26.69 -1.10 -3.49
N LEU A 89 -25.55 -0.41 -3.60
CA LEU A 89 -25.49 1.04 -3.75
C LEU A 89 -25.61 1.48 -5.22
N ASP A 90 -26.14 2.68 -5.43
CA ASP A 90 -26.06 3.39 -6.69
C ASP A 90 -24.66 4.01 -6.89
N ASP A 91 -24.43 4.66 -8.04
CA ASP A 91 -23.12 5.20 -8.37
C ASP A 91 -22.69 6.33 -7.42
N ALA A 92 -23.63 7.15 -6.95
CA ALA A 92 -23.35 8.19 -5.96
C ALA A 92 -22.92 7.59 -4.61
N GLY A 93 -23.61 6.56 -4.14
CA GLY A 93 -23.28 5.83 -2.92
C GLY A 93 -21.92 5.14 -3.01
N ARG A 94 -21.58 4.54 -4.16
CA ARG A 94 -20.25 3.94 -4.38
C ARG A 94 -19.15 4.99 -4.37
N LEU A 95 -19.38 6.13 -5.02
CA LEU A 95 -18.42 7.22 -5.08
C LEU A 95 -18.13 7.79 -3.70
N ALA A 96 -19.16 7.92 -2.85
CA ALA A 96 -19.03 8.40 -1.47
C ALA A 96 -18.20 7.48 -0.55
N LEU A 97 -17.99 6.21 -0.94
CA LEU A 97 -17.14 5.26 -0.21
C LEU A 97 -15.66 5.34 -0.61
N LEU A 98 -15.31 6.07 -1.66
CA LEU A 98 -13.91 6.19 -2.08
C LEU A 98 -13.14 7.06 -1.10
N HIS A 99 -12.02 6.52 -0.61
CA HIS A 99 -11.05 7.32 0.13
C HIS A 99 -10.25 8.24 -0.80
N PRO A 100 -9.67 9.32 -0.25
CA PRO A 100 -8.72 10.16 -0.99
C PRO A 100 -7.56 9.34 -1.58
N PRO A 101 -7.08 9.69 -2.80
CA PRO A 101 -6.06 8.93 -3.52
C PRO A 101 -4.70 8.91 -2.81
N ASP A 102 -4.45 9.84 -1.90
CA ASP A 102 -3.26 10.00 -1.07
C ASP A 102 -3.34 9.29 0.29
N LEU A 103 -4.44 8.59 0.63
CA LEU A 103 -4.60 7.95 1.94
C LEU A 103 -3.40 7.06 2.33
N LEU A 104 -2.89 6.27 1.38
CA LEU A 104 -1.75 5.38 1.60
C LEU A 104 -0.39 6.11 1.61
N LEU A 105 -0.39 7.41 1.30
CA LEU A 105 0.77 8.31 1.32
C LEU A 105 0.79 9.19 2.56
N ALA A 106 -0.14 9.03 3.51
CA ALA A 106 -0.26 9.90 4.69
C ALA A 106 1.02 9.97 5.54
N GLY A 107 1.89 8.96 5.48
CA GLY A 107 3.20 8.99 6.14
C GLY A 107 4.28 9.81 5.43
N TRP A 108 3.99 10.37 4.25
CA TRP A 108 4.93 11.17 3.47
C TRP A 108 4.83 12.66 3.86
N PRO A 109 5.97 13.38 3.91
CA PRO A 109 5.97 14.82 4.07
C PRO A 109 5.13 15.53 2.99
N GLU A 110 4.52 16.64 3.38
CA GLU A 110 3.66 17.44 2.52
C GLU A 110 4.43 18.62 1.93
N CYS A 111 4.21 18.88 0.64
CA CYS A 111 4.69 20.08 -0.05
C CYS A 111 3.51 20.79 -0.71
N ARG A 112 3.34 22.08 -0.45
CA ARG A 112 2.27 22.91 -1.06
C ARG A 112 2.87 23.89 -2.05
N LEU A 113 2.27 23.95 -3.23
CA LEU A 113 2.67 24.87 -4.28
C LEU A 113 1.63 25.99 -4.47
N PRO A 114 2.07 27.23 -4.74
CA PRO A 114 1.17 28.30 -5.19
C PRO A 114 0.59 27.96 -6.57
N ALA A 115 -0.46 28.67 -6.99
CA ALA A 115 -1.23 28.36 -8.20
C ALA A 115 -0.39 28.29 -9.48
N ASP A 116 0.53 29.24 -9.64
CA ASP A 116 1.43 29.35 -10.78
C ASP A 116 2.42 28.17 -10.85
N GLU A 117 2.97 27.77 -9.70
CA GLU A 117 3.90 26.64 -9.64
C GLU A 117 3.19 25.28 -9.67
N ALA A 118 1.96 25.17 -9.17
CA ALA A 118 1.14 23.97 -9.24
C ALA A 118 0.86 23.58 -10.71
N ALA A 119 0.46 24.54 -11.55
CA ALA A 119 0.23 24.31 -12.97
C ALA A 119 1.50 23.82 -13.70
N ARG A 120 2.67 24.40 -13.37
CA ARG A 120 3.97 24.01 -13.94
C ARG A 120 4.43 22.64 -13.44
N PHE A 121 4.15 22.32 -12.19
CA PHE A 121 4.45 21.00 -11.63
C PHE A 121 3.67 19.89 -12.34
N LEU A 122 2.39 20.12 -12.64
CA LEU A 122 1.54 19.18 -13.40
C LEU A 122 2.01 18.96 -14.85
N THR A 123 2.88 19.81 -15.40
CA THR A 123 3.54 19.57 -16.71
C THR A 123 4.87 18.81 -16.58
N GLY A 124 5.26 18.37 -15.38
CA GLY A 124 6.51 17.64 -15.14
C GLY A 124 7.74 18.52 -14.91
N LEU A 125 7.58 19.84 -14.71
CA LEU A 125 8.72 20.74 -14.48
C LEU A 125 9.23 20.63 -13.04
N ARG A 126 10.55 20.46 -12.89
CA ARG A 126 11.25 20.50 -11.59
C ARG A 126 11.24 21.91 -11.01
N ARG A 127 11.07 22.05 -9.69
CA ARG A 127 10.92 23.35 -9.01
C ARG A 127 11.96 23.54 -7.92
N ARG A 128 12.57 24.72 -7.87
CA ARG A 128 13.42 25.09 -6.73
C ARG A 128 12.51 25.49 -5.58
N ILE A 129 12.67 24.84 -4.43
CA ILE A 129 11.90 25.11 -3.22
C ILE A 129 12.84 25.21 -2.02
N ASP A 130 12.41 25.92 -0.99
CA ASP A 130 13.11 25.98 0.29
C ASP A 130 12.61 24.84 1.20
N ALA A 131 13.11 23.63 0.95
CA ALA A 131 12.75 22.44 1.72
C ALA A 131 13.94 21.47 1.78
N ALA A 132 13.99 20.69 2.86
CA ALA A 132 15.01 19.66 3.05
C ALA A 132 14.82 18.50 2.06
N ASP A 133 15.92 17.78 1.79
CA ASP A 133 15.90 16.58 0.97
C ASP A 133 14.97 15.54 1.57
N ALA A 134 14.12 14.97 0.72
CA ALA A 134 13.10 14.01 1.09
C ALA A 134 12.93 13.01 -0.06
N PRO A 135 13.08 11.70 0.19
CA PRO A 135 13.02 10.70 -0.88
C PRO A 135 11.61 10.55 -1.47
N GLN A 136 10.59 11.01 -0.76
CA GLN A 136 9.18 10.94 -1.13
C GLN A 136 8.45 12.11 -0.47
N VAL A 137 7.63 12.82 -1.23
CA VAL A 137 6.72 13.87 -0.75
C VAL A 137 5.40 13.81 -1.52
N ARG A 138 4.32 14.17 -0.84
CA ARG A 138 2.99 14.37 -1.43
C ARG A 138 2.82 15.86 -1.73
N VAL A 139 2.48 16.19 -2.97
CA VAL A 139 2.44 17.58 -3.46
C VAL A 139 1.00 18.02 -3.68
N TYR A 140 0.63 19.18 -3.14
CA TYR A 140 -0.72 19.75 -3.23
C TYR A 140 -0.72 21.15 -3.85
N GLY A 141 -1.87 21.51 -4.42
CA GLY A 141 -2.12 22.85 -4.94
C GLY A 141 -2.41 23.90 -3.84
N PRO A 142 -2.70 25.15 -4.26
CA PRO A 142 -2.93 26.27 -3.35
C PRO A 142 -4.31 26.28 -2.69
N GLN A 143 -5.31 25.63 -3.30
CA GLN A 143 -6.69 25.60 -2.85
C GLN A 143 -7.12 24.13 -2.68
N HIS A 144 -7.66 23.80 -1.52
CA HIS A 144 -8.11 22.46 -1.10
C HIS A 144 -7.03 21.36 -1.08
N GLU A 145 -7.38 20.22 -0.49
CA GLU A 145 -6.58 18.99 -0.36
C GLU A 145 -6.30 18.29 -1.71
N ALA A 146 -6.28 19.04 -2.82
CA ALA A 146 -6.12 18.53 -4.16
C ALA A 146 -4.68 18.05 -4.37
N LEU A 147 -4.51 16.73 -4.24
CA LEU A 147 -3.26 16.06 -4.55
C LEU A 147 -2.90 16.29 -6.02
N LEU A 148 -1.73 16.88 -6.26
CA LEU A 148 -1.16 17.03 -7.60
C LEU A 148 -0.35 15.80 -8.00
N GLY A 149 0.25 15.14 -7.01
CA GLY A 149 1.02 13.92 -7.22
C GLY A 149 2.08 13.66 -6.15
N ALA A 150 3.03 12.81 -6.52
CA ALA A 150 4.19 12.42 -5.75
C ALA A 150 5.47 12.96 -6.39
N ALA A 151 6.42 13.32 -5.54
CA ALA A 151 7.74 13.82 -5.93
C ALA A 151 8.79 13.40 -4.90
N HIS A 152 10.04 13.75 -5.18
CA HIS A 152 11.13 13.75 -4.22
C HIS A 152 11.83 15.11 -4.22
N ILE A 153 12.56 15.40 -3.15
CA ILE A 153 13.35 16.62 -2.98
C ILE A 153 14.81 16.25 -2.88
N THR A 154 15.64 16.83 -3.75
CA THR A 154 17.10 16.66 -3.72
C THR A 154 17.76 17.99 -4.00
N ALA A 155 18.68 18.43 -3.13
CA ALA A 155 19.38 19.70 -3.21
C ALA A 155 18.45 20.92 -3.41
N GLY A 156 17.31 20.92 -2.70
CA GLY A 156 16.28 21.97 -2.79
C GLY A 156 15.51 21.98 -4.11
N GLU A 157 15.61 20.94 -4.95
CA GLU A 157 14.77 20.75 -6.12
C GLU A 157 13.67 19.73 -5.85
N LEU A 158 12.41 20.14 -6.02
CA LEU A 158 11.24 19.28 -6.11
C LEU A 158 11.16 18.65 -7.50
N ILE A 159 11.26 17.33 -7.56
CA ILE A 159 11.35 16.56 -8.79
C ILE A 159 10.11 15.64 -8.89
N PRO A 160 9.24 15.84 -9.90
CA PRO A 160 8.04 15.01 -10.07
C PRO A 160 8.37 13.54 -10.35
N ASP A 161 7.69 12.62 -9.66
CA ASP A 161 7.79 11.18 -9.90
C ASP A 161 6.51 10.62 -10.54
N ARG A 162 5.35 11.02 -10.01
CA ARG A 162 4.04 10.62 -10.54
C ARG A 162 3.06 11.76 -10.36
N LEU A 163 2.43 12.16 -11.45
CA LEU A 163 1.48 13.27 -11.47
C LEU A 163 0.07 12.76 -11.74
N LEU A 164 -0.90 13.46 -11.17
CA LEU A 164 -2.28 13.37 -11.61
C LEU A 164 -2.44 14.26 -12.85
N SER A 165 -3.35 13.88 -13.73
CA SER A 165 -3.76 14.71 -14.85
C SER A 165 -4.63 15.89 -14.37
N PRO A 166 -4.68 17.00 -15.12
CA PRO A 166 -5.55 18.12 -14.77
C PRO A 166 -7.02 17.73 -14.56
N ALA A 167 -7.53 16.75 -15.34
CA ALA A 167 -8.89 16.24 -15.19
C ALA A 167 -9.10 15.47 -13.88
N GLU A 168 -8.11 14.66 -13.46
CA GLU A 168 -8.14 13.97 -12.16
C GLU A 168 -8.09 14.97 -11.01
N VAL A 169 -7.22 15.98 -11.08
CA VAL A 169 -7.14 17.04 -10.05
C VAL A 169 -8.45 17.80 -9.94
N GLN A 170 -9.08 18.12 -11.07
CA GLN A 170 -10.39 18.80 -11.08
C GLN A 170 -11.49 17.92 -10.47
N ALA A 171 -11.49 16.61 -10.71
CA ALA A 171 -12.45 15.70 -10.10
C ALA A 171 -12.30 15.57 -8.57
N LEU A 172 -11.12 15.90 -8.02
CA LEU A 172 -10.86 15.92 -6.57
C LEU A 172 -11.24 17.25 -5.90
N CYS A 173 -11.54 18.29 -6.68
CA CYS A 173 -11.95 19.61 -6.20
C CYS A 173 -13.46 19.79 -6.44
N PRO A 174 -14.32 19.47 -5.46
CA PRO A 174 -15.76 19.68 -5.58
C PRO A 174 -16.14 21.16 -5.70
#